data_AF-A0A2X2XS42-F1
#
_entry.id   AF-A0A2X2XS42-F1
#
_cell.length_a   1.000
_cell.length_b   1.000
_cell.length_c   1.000
_cell.angle_alpha   90.00
_cell.angle_beta   90.00
_cell.angle_gamma   90.00
#
_symmetry.space_group_name_H-M   'P 1'
#
loop_
_entity.id
_entity.type
_entity.pdbx_description
1 polymer ?
#
loop_
_entity_poly.entity_id
_entity_poly.type
_entity_poly.pdbx_seq_one_letter_code
_entity_poly.pdbx_strand_id
1 'polypeptide(L)' 'MRCLWAGSGGHLTTLIDWAMRQLHPGGRLVMTFILQENLNTALEYLTQIGIHEVDCLQVQVSSLTPLGNGHYFQTE' A
#
# COMPACT_ATOMS: atom_id res chain seq x y z
N MET A 1 6.88 5.35 -10.11
CA MET A 1 7.87 4.58 -9.31
C MET A 1 7.09 3.61 -8.44
N ARG A 2 7.45 2.32 -8.37
CA ARG A 2 6.75 1.33 -7.54
C ARG A 2 7.67 0.97 -6.37
N CYS A 3 7.25 1.30 -5.16
CA CYS A 3 8.00 0.99 -3.96
C CYS A 3 7.18 0.06 -3.06
N LEU A 4 7.77 -1.06 -2.63
CA LEU A 4 7.17 -1.96 -1.65
C LEU A 4 7.53 -1.47 -0.25
N TRP A 5 6.55 -1.00 0.49
CA TRP A 5 6.73 -0.37 1.80
C TRP A 5 6.21 -1.30 2.89
N ALA A 6 6.80 -2.48 2.96
CA ALA A 6 6.44 -3.50 3.95
C ALA A 6 7.08 -3.26 5.34
N GLY A 7 8.01 -2.29 5.47
CA GLY A 7 8.69 -2.02 6.73
C GLY A 7 9.39 -0.67 6.75
N SER A 8 8.61 0.42 6.79
CA SER A 8 9.16 1.78 6.88
C SER A 8 9.91 2.07 8.19
N GLY A 9 9.86 1.17 9.19
CA GLY A 9 10.54 1.33 10.48
C GLY A 9 10.17 2.65 11.18
N GLY A 10 8.94 3.14 10.97
CA GLY A 10 8.47 4.43 11.49
C GLY A 10 8.79 5.66 10.61
N HIS A 11 9.47 5.50 9.48
CA HIS A 11 9.90 6.61 8.59
C HIS A 11 9.04 6.74 7.32
N LEU A 12 7.77 6.34 7.40
CA LEU A 12 6.86 6.27 6.26
C LEU A 12 6.72 7.62 5.53
N THR A 13 6.52 8.70 6.29
CA THR A 13 6.33 10.05 5.74
C THR A 13 7.57 10.56 5.02
N THR A 14 8.77 10.31 5.56
CA THR A 14 10.04 10.66 4.93
C THR A 14 10.25 9.92 3.61
N LEU A 15 9.80 8.66 3.52
CA LEU A 15 9.83 7.89 2.27
C LEU A 15 8.86 8.47 1.23
N ILE A 16 7.69 8.96 1.64
CA ILE A 16 6.75 9.69 0.77
C ILE A 16 7.41 10.94 0.22
N ASP A 17 7.99 11.78 1.08
CA ASP A 17 8.69 12.99 0.66
C ASP A 17 9.79 12.69 -0.37
N TRP A 18 10.62 11.70 -0.09
CA TRP A 18 11.70 11.32 -0.98
C TRP A 18 11.16 10.81 -2.33
N ALA A 19 10.14 9.95 -2.31
CA ALA A 19 9.57 9.40 -3.54
C ALA A 19 8.88 10.47 -4.38
N MET A 20 8.21 11.44 -3.74
CA MET A 20 7.58 12.57 -4.41
C MET A 20 8.60 13.48 -5.10
N ARG A 21 9.76 13.75 -4.46
CA ARG A 21 10.84 14.56 -5.06
C ARG A 21 11.48 13.89 -6.28
N GLN A 22 11.45 12.56 -6.35
CA GLN A 22 12.00 11.81 -7.48
C GLN A 22 10.99 11.58 -8.62
N LEU A 23 9.75 12.04 -8.46
CA LEU A 23 8.72 11.89 -9.46
C LEU A 23 8.96 12.89 -10.60
N HIS A 24 8.98 12.39 -11.83
CA HIS A 24 8.96 13.24 -13.01
C HIS A 24 7.61 13.97 -13.10
N PRO A 25 7.53 15.15 -13.76
CA PRO A 25 6.26 15.81 -14.03
C PRO A 25 5.25 14.85 -14.68
N GLY A 26 4.05 14.72 -14.10
CA GLY A 26 3.01 13.78 -14.54
C GLY A 26 3.23 12.32 -14.12
N GLY A 27 4.28 12.02 -13.36
CA GLY A 27 4.51 10.69 -12.81
C GLY A 27 3.47 10.31 -11.75
N ARG A 28 3.36 9.01 -11.47
CA ARG A 28 2.46 8.46 -10.43
C ARG A 28 3.25 7.72 -9.36
N LEU A 29 2.87 7.96 -8.11
CA LEU A 29 3.36 7.22 -6.96
C LEU A 29 2.42 6.05 -6.69
N VAL A 30 2.95 4.82 -6.70
CA VAL A 30 2.17 3.61 -6.39
C VAL A 30 2.81 2.95 -5.19
N MET A 31 2.01 2.79 -4.13
CA MET A 31 2.40 2.19 -2.86
C MET A 31 1.56 0.94 -2.61
N THR A 32 2.16 -0.07 -1.99
CA THR A 32 1.44 -1.27 -1.56
C THR A 32 1.65 -1.44 -0.06
N PHE A 33 0.54 -1.55 0.67
CA PHE A 33 0.53 -1.72 2.12
C PHE A 33 -0.06 -3.07 2.46
N ILE A 34 0.59 -3.78 3.37
CA ILE A 34 0.04 -5.01 3.98
C ILE A 34 -0.81 -4.62 5.21
N LEU A 35 -0.30 -3.69 6.02
CA LEU A 35 -0.98 -3.23 7.23
C LEU A 35 -1.88 -2.04 6.92
N GLN A 36 -3.12 -2.10 7.41
CA GLN A 36 -4.10 -1.01 7.27
C GLN A 36 -3.65 0.26 8.00
N GLU A 37 -2.93 0.14 9.11
CA GLU A 37 -2.36 1.27 9.85
C GLU A 37 -1.40 2.09 8.99
N ASN A 38 -0.50 1.42 8.26
CA ASN A 38 0.44 2.10 7.35
C ASN A 38 -0.28 2.77 6.18
N LEU A 39 -1.34 2.14 5.64
CA LEU A 39 -2.18 2.77 4.63
C LEU A 39 -2.81 4.06 5.17
N ASN A 40 -3.42 4.01 6.35
CA ASN A 40 -4.08 5.17 6.96
C ASN A 40 -3.08 6.30 7.20
N THR A 41 -1.92 6.01 7.78
CA THR A 41 -0.86 7.01 7.97
C THR A 41 -0.39 7.62 6.64
N ALA A 42 -0.28 6.82 5.58
CA ALA A 42 0.08 7.34 4.26
C ALA A 42 -1.01 8.25 3.68
N LEU A 43 -2.29 7.87 3.79
CA LEU A 43 -3.41 8.67 3.30
C LEU A 43 -3.55 10.00 4.05
N GLU A 44 -3.43 9.98 5.37
CA GLU A 44 -3.42 11.18 6.22
C GLU A 44 -2.28 12.11 5.82
N TYR A 45 -1.07 11.56 5.66
CA TYR A 45 0.09 12.35 5.29
C TYR A 45 -0.02 12.94 3.87
N LEU A 46 -0.47 12.16 2.89
CA LEU A 46 -0.72 12.63 1.53
C LEU A 46 -1.72 13.79 1.52
N THR A 47 -2.78 13.69 2.33
CA THR A 47 -3.77 14.75 2.47
C THR A 47 -3.15 16.01 3.08
N GLN A 48 -2.28 15.87 4.10
CA GLN A 48 -1.59 17.00 4.74
C GLN A 48 -0.67 17.76 3.78
N ILE A 49 0.01 17.06 2.86
CA ILE A 49 0.89 17.68 1.86
C ILE A 49 0.14 18.15 0.59
N GLY A 50 -1.20 18.11 0.60
CA GLY A 50 -2.05 18.65 -0.48
C GLY A 50 -2.28 17.70 -1.66
N ILE A 51 -1.99 16.41 -1.51
CA ILE A 51 -2.29 15.39 -2.54
C ILE A 51 -3.68 14.81 -2.26
N HIS A 52 -4.63 15.13 -3.13
CA HIS A 52 -6.04 14.74 -2.98
C HIS A 52 -6.53 13.72 -4.03
N GLU A 53 -5.85 13.63 -5.18
CA GLU A 53 -6.14 12.63 -6.20
C GLU A 53 -5.46 11.30 -5.83
N VAL A 54 -6.10 10.55 -4.92
CA VAL A 54 -5.60 9.25 -4.45
C VAL A 54 -6.61 8.15 -4.75
N ASP A 55 -6.20 7.18 -5.56
CA ASP A 55 -6.94 5.95 -5.78
C ASP A 55 -6.50 4.88 -4.77
N CYS A 56 -7.45 4.29 -4.04
CA CYS A 56 -7.20 3.20 -3.11
C CYS A 56 -7.87 1.90 -3.59
N LEU A 57 -7.07 0.84 -3.74
CA LEU A 57 -7.55 -0.49 -4.13
C LEU A 57 -7.12 -1.51 -3.07
N GLN A 58 -8.10 -2.25 -2.54
CA GLN A 58 -7.86 -3.43 -1.72
C GLN A 58 -7.98 -4.69 -2.57
N VAL A 59 -6.99 -5.57 -2.49
CA VAL A 59 -6.99 -6.88 -3.14
C VAL A 59 -6.88 -7.95 -2.06
N GLN A 60 -7.78 -8.92 -2.08
CA GLN A 60 -7.74 -10.10 -1.23
C GLN A 60 -7.56 -11.32 -2.12
N VAL A 61 -6.52 -12.11 -1.85
CA VAL A 61 -6.20 -13.33 -2.62
C VAL A 61 -6.30 -14.51 -1.68
N SER A 62 -6.99 -15.57 -2.13
CA SER A 62 -7.09 -16.82 -1.39
C SER A 62 -7.00 -18.01 -2.32
N SER A 63 -6.39 -19.08 -1.82
CA SER A 63 -6.23 -20.36 -2.52
C SER A 63 -7.25 -21.37 -2.02
N LEU A 64 -7.89 -22.10 -2.93
CA LEU A 64 -8.79 -23.21 -2.55
C LEU A 64 -7.95 -24.43 -2.17
N THR A 65 -7.99 -24.83 -0.91
CA THR A 65 -7.22 -25.92 -0.35
C THR A 65 -8.15 -27.07 0.11
N PRO A 66 -7.86 -28.33 -0.24
CA PRO A 66 -8.62 -29.46 0.24
C PRO A 66 -8.41 -29.69 1.75
N LEU A 67 -9.48 -30.02 2.48
CA LEU A 67 -9.45 -30.38 3.89
C LEU A 67 -10.39 -31.56 4.15
N GLY A 68 -9.80 -32.76 4.29
CA GLY A 68 -10.57 -34.00 4.40
C GLY A 68 -11.46 -34.21 3.17
N ASN A 69 -12.77 -34.33 3.39
CA ASN A 69 -13.77 -34.44 2.31
C ASN A 69 -14.33 -33.08 1.83
N GLY A 70 -13.81 -31.96 2.36
CA GLY A 70 -14.24 -30.60 2.01
C GLY A 70 -13.13 -29.77 1.38
N HIS A 71 -13.45 -28.50 1.11
CA HIS A 71 -12.48 -27.50 0.66
C HIS A 71 -12.66 -26.23 1.50
N TYR A 72 -11.58 -25.52 1.75
CA TYR A 72 -11.60 -24.20 2.36
C TYR A 72 -10.74 -23.24 1.56
N PHE A 73 -11.01 -21.94 1.68
CA PHE A 73 -10.12 -20.92 1.13
C PHE A 73 -9.08 -20.57 2.19
N GLN A 74 -7.82 -20.84 1.89
CA GLN A 74 -6.69 -20.33 2.67
C GLN A 74 -6.37 -18.92 2.18
N THR A 75 -6.33 -17.95 3.08
CA THR A 75 -5.87 -16.59 2.77
C THR A 75 -4.35 -16.61 2.58
N GLU A 76 -3.88 -16.02 1.47
CA GLU A 76 -2.45 -15.82 1.15
C GLU A 76 -1.91 -14.52 1.77
#